data_AF-A0A6C0ES11-F1
#
_entry.id   AF-A0A6C0ES11-F1
#
_cell.length_a   1.000
_cell.length_b   1.000
_cell.length_c   1.000
_cell.angle_alpha   90.00
_cell.angle_beta   90.00
_cell.angle_gamma   90.00
#
_symmetry.space_group_name_H-M   'P 1'
#
loop_
_entity.id
_entity.type
_entity.pdbx_description
1 polymer ?
#
loop_
_entity_poly.entity_id
_entity_poly.type
_entity_poly.pdbx_seq_one_letter_code
_entity_poly.pdbx_strand_id
1 'polypeptide(L)'
;MEPSTLNIDAETIDKMVDVILRQTNYTKEEAMCKLKESNYDCLLVIRTYFGISDKPKTNKVSSINQEIYKQLRYNLDSSMRDYKNRVQEGSARNLL
;
A
#
# COMPACT_ATOMS: atom_id res chain seq x y z
N MET A 1 8.07 19.93 14.86
CA MET A 1 7.79 18.99 13.75
C MET A 1 7.47 19.85 12.55
N GLU A 2 8.45 20.03 11.67
CA GLU A 2 8.27 20.78 10.42
C GLU A 2 7.26 20.01 9.54
N PRO A 3 6.23 20.66 8.96
CA PRO A 3 5.37 20.01 7.99
C PRO A 3 6.23 19.62 6.80
N SER A 4 6.33 18.32 6.54
CA SER A 4 6.97 17.76 5.36
C SER A 4 6.40 18.43 4.11
N THR A 5 7.12 19.40 3.57
CA THR A 5 6.84 20.02 2.29
C THR A 5 7.08 18.95 1.23
N LEU A 6 6.01 18.28 0.83
CA LEU A 6 5.98 17.49 -0.39
C LEU A 6 6.30 18.46 -1.53
N ASN A 7 7.56 18.45 -1.98
CA ASN A 7 8.01 19.14 -3.17
C ASN A 7 7.44 18.38 -4.37
N ILE A 8 6.15 18.56 -4.64
CA ILE A 8 5.47 17.93 -5.76
C ILE A 8 5.78 18.77 -6.99
N ASP A 9 6.58 18.21 -7.89
CA ASP A 9 6.90 18.86 -9.15
C ASP A 9 5.60 19.21 -9.89
N ALA A 10 5.53 20.41 -10.47
CA ALA A 10 4.35 20.88 -11.21
C ALA A 10 3.94 19.91 -12.35
N GLU A 11 4.92 19.21 -12.93
CA GLU A 11 4.70 18.17 -13.95
C GLU A 11 3.95 16.96 -13.38
N THR A 12 4.20 16.59 -12.13
CA THR A 12 3.50 15.49 -11.45
C THR A 12 2.04 15.84 -11.19
N ILE A 13 1.75 17.11 -10.88
CA ILE A 13 0.38 17.60 -10.68
C ILE A 13 -0.41 17.55 -11.99
N ASP A 14 0.17 18.01 -13.11
CA ASP A 14 -0.51 17.98 -14.41
C ASP A 14 -0.78 16.53 -14.85
N LYS A 15 0.16 15.60 -14.63
CA LYS A 15 -0.05 14.15 -14.86
C LYS A 15 -1.18 13.57 -14.00
N MET A 16 -1.27 13.97 -12.73
CA MET A 16 -2.35 13.53 -11.84
C MET A 16 -3.71 14.05 -12.31
N VAL A 17 -3.78 15.29 -12.78
CA VAL A 17 -4.98 15.89 -13.35
C VAL A 17 -5.39 15.16 -14.63
N ASP A 18 -4.45 14.88 -15.54
CA ASP A 18 -4.73 14.12 -16.78
C ASP A 18 -5.29 12.72 -16.49
N VAL A 19 -4.77 12.04 -15.47
CA VAL A 19 -5.28 10.74 -15.04
C VAL A 19 -6.72 10.86 -14.53
N ILE A 20 -7.05 11.91 -13.77
CA ILE A 20 -8.41 12.16 -13.29
C ILE A 20 -9.34 12.47 -14.46
N LEU A 21 -8.96 13.36 -15.38
CA LEU A 21 -9.77 13.77 -16.54
C LEU A 21 -10.06 12.61 -17.49
N ARG A 22 -9.13 11.65 -17.62
CA ARG A 22 -9.34 10.46 -18.45
C ARG A 22 -10.35 9.47 -17.86
N GLN A 23 -10.55 9.47 -16.54
CA GLN A 23 -11.37 8.49 -15.82
C GLN A 23 -12.69 9.09 -15.31
N THR A 24 -12.79 10.41 -15.23
CA THR A 24 -13.92 11.13 -14.65
C THR A 24 -14.42 12.18 -15.63
N ASN A 25 -15.65 12.64 -15.45
CA ASN A 25 -16.23 13.68 -16.29
C ASN A 25 -16.03 15.09 -15.71
N TYR A 26 -15.00 15.26 -14.87
CA TYR A 26 -14.62 16.54 -14.26
C TYR A 26 -13.98 17.47 -15.29
N THR A 27 -14.11 18.77 -15.07
CA THR A 27 -13.33 19.80 -15.77
C THR A 27 -11.93 19.93 -15.15
N LYS A 28 -10.98 20.54 -15.87
CA LYS A 28 -9.60 20.74 -15.38
C LYS A 28 -9.56 21.49 -14.04
N GLU A 29 -10.44 22.48 -13.89
CA GLU A 29 -10.57 23.28 -12.67
C GLU A 29 -11.11 22.45 -11.50
N GLU A 30 -12.16 21.66 -11.73
CA GLU A 30 -12.74 20.78 -10.72
C GLU A 30 -11.75 19.71 -10.27
N ALA A 31 -11.04 19.08 -11.22
CA ALA A 31 -10.02 18.08 -10.93
C ALA A 31 -8.90 18.68 -10.06
N MET A 32 -8.47 19.92 -10.34
CA MET A 32 -7.42 20.59 -9.56
C MET A 32 -7.89 20.95 -8.15
N CYS A 33 -9.13 21.44 -8.00
CA CYS A 33 -9.72 21.70 -6.69
C CYS A 33 -9.85 20.41 -5.86
N LYS A 34 -10.37 19.34 -6.45
CA LYS A 34 -10.53 18.04 -5.77
C LYS A 34 -9.18 17.40 -5.40
N LEU A 35 -8.17 17.58 -6.25
CA LEU A 35 -6.80 17.11 -5.97
C LEU A 35 -6.18 17.87 -4.79
N LYS A 36 -6.40 19.19 -4.69
CA LYS A 36 -5.98 19.98 -3.52
C LYS A 36 -6.72 19.56 -2.24
N GLU A 37 -8.03 19.35 -2.32
CA GLU A 37 -8.84 18.85 -1.20
C GLU A 37 -8.38 17.45 -0.73
N SER A 38 -7.84 16.64 -1.63
CA SER A 38 -7.42 15.26 -1.39
C SER A 38 -5.92 15.10 -1.08
N ASN A 39 -5.22 16.17 -0.69
CA ASN A 39 -3.77 16.15 -0.43
C ASN A 39 -2.93 15.56 -1.59
N TYR A 40 -3.29 15.87 -2.84
CA TYR A 40 -2.63 15.38 -4.06
C TYR A 40 -2.72 13.86 -4.29
N ASP A 41 -3.70 13.18 -3.69
CA ASP A 41 -4.00 11.77 -3.99
C ASP A 41 -5.01 11.66 -5.14
N CYS A 42 -4.53 11.38 -6.35
CA CYS A 42 -5.38 11.22 -7.53
C CYS A 42 -6.30 9.98 -7.43
N LEU A 43 -5.86 8.91 -6.75
CA LEU A 43 -6.65 7.71 -6.57
C LEU A 43 -7.82 7.95 -5.63
N LEU A 44 -7.62 8.73 -4.57
CA LEU A 44 -8.69 9.11 -3.65
C LEU A 44 -9.77 9.95 -4.35
N VAL A 45 -9.37 10.89 -5.21
CA VAL A 45 -10.31 11.70 -6.02
C VAL A 45 -11.15 10.81 -6.94
N ILE A 46 -10.50 9.90 -7.68
CA ILE A 46 -11.18 8.98 -8.60
C ILE A 46 -12.14 8.05 -7.83
N ARG A 47 -11.69 7.49 -6.70
CA ARG A 47 -12.52 6.60 -5.87
C ARG A 47 -13.73 7.33 -5.28
N THR A 48 -13.54 8.58 -4.86
CA THR A 48 -14.62 9.46 -4.38
C THR A 48 -15.62 9.75 -5.49
N TYR A 49 -15.16 10.04 -6.72
CA TYR A 49 -16.04 10.25 -7.87
C TYR A 49 -16.91 9.03 -8.19
N PHE A 50 -16.33 7.83 -8.11
CA PHE A 50 -17.08 6.58 -8.31
C PHE A 50 -17.91 6.14 -7.09
N GLY A 51 -17.95 6.93 -6.01
CA GLY A 51 -18.67 6.58 -4.78
C GLY A 51 -18.08 5.37 -4.04
N ILE A 52 -16.85 4.98 -4.36
CA ILE A 52 -16.13 3.91 -3.67
C ILE A 52 -15.52 4.54 -2.42
N SER A 53 -16.28 4.59 -1.33
CA SER A 53 -15.70 4.96 -0.03
C SER A 53 -14.58 3.98 0.27
N ASP A 54 -13.39 4.49 0.62
CA ASP A 54 -12.37 3.70 1.27
C ASP A 54 -13.03 2.97 2.41
N LYS A 55 -13.26 1.65 2.24
CA LYS A 55 -13.51 0.79 3.38
C LYS A 55 -12.38 1.16 4.34
N PRO A 56 -12.68 1.59 5.58
CA PRO A 56 -11.61 1.86 6.53
C PRO A 56 -10.67 0.67 6.43
N LYS A 57 -9.36 0.93 6.45
CA LYS A 57 -8.37 -0.13 6.67
C LYS A 57 -8.65 -0.67 8.07
N THR A 58 -9.79 -1.34 8.26
CA THR A 58 -10.06 -2.19 9.38
C THR A 58 -8.90 -3.14 9.26
N ASN A 59 -7.98 -3.06 10.20
CA ASN A 59 -7.16 -4.20 10.57
C ASN A 59 -8.16 -5.33 10.70
N LYS A 60 -8.31 -6.09 9.60
CA LYS A 60 -9.38 -7.07 9.47
C LYS A 60 -9.17 -7.94 10.68
N VAL A 61 -10.17 -8.03 11.54
CA VAL A 61 -10.19 -9.02 12.61
C VAL A 61 -9.91 -10.33 11.89
N SER A 62 -8.66 -10.81 11.97
CA SER A 62 -8.33 -12.10 11.39
C SER A 62 -9.24 -13.03 12.16
N SER A 63 -10.10 -13.75 11.44
CA SER A 63 -10.76 -14.90 12.06
C SER A 63 -9.69 -15.70 12.80
N ILE A 64 -10.02 -16.25 13.97
CA ILE A 64 -9.08 -17.01 14.81
C ILE A 64 -8.27 -17.99 13.95
N ASN A 65 -8.93 -18.63 12.98
CA ASN A 65 -8.30 -19.53 12.03
C ASN A 65 -7.24 -18.84 11.15
N GLN A 66 -7.51 -17.64 10.63
CA GLN A 66 -6.53 -16.86 9.85
C GLN A 66 -5.30 -16.50 10.69
N GLU A 67 -5.48 -16.21 11.97
CA GLU A 67 -4.35 -15.91 12.86
C GLU A 67 -3.54 -17.18 13.17
N ILE A 68 -4.22 -18.31 13.41
CA ILE A 68 -3.58 -19.63 13.57
C ILE A 68 -2.75 -19.97 12.32
N TYR A 69 -3.28 -19.79 11.12
CA TYR A 69 -2.55 -20.07 9.88
C TYR A 69 -1.35 -19.14 9.68
N LYS A 70 -1.45 -17.85 10.05
CA LYS A 70 -0.31 -16.92 10.02
C LYS A 70 0.79 -17.35 10.98
N GLN A 71 0.44 -17.68 12.22
CA GLN A 71 1.40 -18.13 13.23
C GLN A 71 2.09 -19.42 12.80
N LEU A 72 1.35 -20.37 12.25
CA LEU A 72 1.91 -21.61 11.72
C LEU A 72 2.93 -21.33 10.61
N ARG A 73 2.59 -20.47 9.64
CA ARG A 73 3.52 -20.08 8.56
C ARG A 73 4.76 -19.40 9.11
N TYR A 74 4.59 -18.44 10.03
CA TYR A 74 5.71 -17.73 10.64
C TYR A 74 6.69 -18.69 11.34
N ASN A 75 6.17 -19.64 12.13
CA ASN A 75 6.99 -20.62 12.84
C ASN A 75 7.74 -21.55 11.90
N LEU A 76 7.08 -22.00 10.82
CA LEU A 76 7.69 -22.83 9.79
C LEU A 76 8.80 -22.09 9.06
N ASP A 77 8.54 -20.84 8.65
CA ASP A 77 9.49 -19.99 7.94
C ASP A 77 10.70 -19.66 8.81
N SER A 78 10.50 -19.41 10.11
CA SER A 78 11.58 -19.20 11.07
C SER A 78 12.44 -20.45 11.21
N SER A 79 11.82 -21.61 11.40
CA SER A 79 12.53 -22.89 11.57
C SER A 79 13.37 -23.24 10.33
N MET A 80 12.82 -23.02 9.13
CA MET A 80 13.55 -23.21 7.87
C MET A 80 14.70 -22.22 7.70
N ARG A 81 14.51 -20.96 8.08
CA ARG A 81 15.56 -19.94 8.04
C ARG A 81 16.70 -20.29 8.99
N ASP A 82 16.38 -20.69 10.21
CA ASP A 82 17.39 -21.07 11.20
C ASP A 82 18.17 -22.31 10.75
N TYR A 83 17.49 -23.30 10.14
CA TYR A 83 18.16 -24.45 9.53
C TYR A 83 19.10 -24.02 8.40
N LYS A 84 18.61 -23.19 7.47
CA LYS A 84 19.42 -22.68 6.36
C LYS A 84 20.66 -21.92 6.85
N ASN A 85 20.50 -21.08 7.89
CA ASN A 85 21.60 -20.35 8.49
C ASN A 85 22.64 -21.32 9.10
N ARG A 86 22.20 -22.34 9.85
CA ARG A 86 23.10 -23.37 10.40
C ARG A 86 23.83 -24.19 9.34
N VAL A 87 23.20 -24.47 8.20
CA VAL A 87 23.82 -25.14 7.06
C VAL A 87 24.87 -24.25 6.41
N GLN A 88 24.58 -22.95 6.24
CA GLN A 88 25.53 -21.98 5.69
C GLN A 88 26.73 -21.73 6.62
N GLU A 89 26.50 -21.73 7.93
CA GLU A 89 27.54 -21.62 8.96
C GLU A 89 28.37 -22.92 9.14
N GLY A 90 28.04 -23.98 8.39
CA GLY A 90 28.75 -25.26 8.43
C GLY A 90 28.52 -26.08 9.70
N SER A 91 27.59 -25.67 10.57
CA SER A 91 27.27 -26.33 11.85
C SER A 91 26.34 -27.54 11.68
N ALA A 92 25.51 -27.55 10.64
CA ALA A 92 24.63 -28.66 10.30
C ALA A 92 25.11 -29.40 9.03
N ARG A 93 25.24 -30.73 9.11
CA ARG A 93 25.55 -31.58 7.95
C ARG A 93 24.35 -31.57 6.99
N ASN A 94 24.61 -31.35 5.70
CA ASN A 94 23.66 -31.72 4.64
C ASN A 94 23.34 -33.20 4.79
N LEU A 95 22.12 -33.52 5.25
CA LEU A 95 21.54 -34.83 4.99
C LEU A 95 21.23 -34.84 3.50
N LEU A 96 22.17 -35.40 2.73
CA LEU A 96 21.96 -35.86 1.36
C LEU A 96 20.85 -36.92 1.33
#